data_AF-A0A9P5UVP8-F1
#
_entry.id   AF-A0A9P5UVP8-F1
#
_cell.length_a   1.000
_cell.length_b   1.000
_cell.length_c   1.000
_cell.angle_alpha   90.00
_cell.angle_beta   90.00
_cell.angle_gamma   90.00
#
_symmetry.space_group_name_H-M   'P 1'
#
loop_
_entity.id
_entity.type
_entity.pdbx_description
1 polymer ?
#
loop_
_entity_poly.entity_id
_entity_poly.type
_entity_poly.pdbx_seq_one_letter_code
_entity_poly.pdbx_strand_id
1 'polypeptide(L)'
;MPSLTRGKVQLRQHAASAIPSQLSRPDITITILCQELNDHFNFSPPISTATVSRAVRDKAGYTLKLLRQEPADYNNPERLQARQVWTQEFLESAASMMNAVFVDEAGFNLHLVRRFGRHPGDEGQS
;
A
#
# COMPACT_ATOMS: atom_id res chain seq x y z
N MET A 1 26.30 -23.63 -11.66
CA MET A 1 25.44 -22.43 -11.65
C MET A 1 24.93 -22.16 -10.24
N PRO A 2 25.60 -21.32 -9.40
CA PRO A 2 25.24 -21.12 -7.99
C PRO A 2 24.94 -19.65 -7.60
N SER A 3 24.37 -18.81 -8.48
CA SER A 3 24.20 -17.37 -8.20
C SER A 3 22.88 -16.99 -7.51
N LEU A 4 21.80 -17.78 -7.65
CA LEU A 4 20.48 -17.41 -7.08
C LEU A 4 20.39 -17.44 -5.55
N THR A 5 21.30 -18.16 -4.89
CA THR A 5 21.23 -18.43 -3.44
C THR A 5 21.82 -17.30 -2.60
N ARG A 6 22.79 -16.54 -3.15
CA ARG A 6 23.61 -15.58 -2.38
C ARG A 6 22.82 -14.33 -1.95
N GLY A 7 22.04 -13.73 -2.85
CA GLY A 7 21.25 -12.52 -2.53
C GLY A 7 20.16 -12.77 -1.48
N LYS A 8 19.50 -13.94 -1.52
CA LYS A 8 18.50 -14.33 -0.51
C LYS A 8 19.10 -14.53 0.87
N VAL A 9 20.35 -15.02 0.95
CA VAL A 9 21.07 -15.23 2.21
C VAL A 9 21.52 -13.90 2.81
N GLN A 10 22.07 -12.99 2.00
CA GLN A 10 22.45 -11.65 2.46
C GLN A 10 21.25 -10.82 2.90
N LEU A 11 20.14 -10.83 2.14
CA LEU A 11 18.91 -10.18 2.58
C LEU A 11 18.43 -10.78 3.90
N ARG A 12 18.48 -12.10 4.09
CA ARG A 12 18.10 -12.72 5.38
C ARG A 12 18.96 -12.28 6.54
N GLN A 13 20.25 -12.04 6.34
CA GLN A 13 21.19 -11.62 7.38
C GLN A 13 21.04 -10.12 7.73
N HIS A 14 20.79 -9.26 6.75
CA HIS A 14 20.72 -7.80 6.95
C HIS A 14 19.30 -7.22 7.00
N ALA A 15 18.27 -7.98 6.63
CA ALA A 15 16.88 -7.51 6.60
C ALA A 15 16.40 -6.97 7.95
N ALA A 16 16.82 -7.60 9.05
CA ALA A 16 16.38 -7.21 10.38
C ALA A 16 16.92 -5.84 10.81
N SER A 17 18.04 -5.36 10.23
CA SER A 17 18.62 -4.07 10.57
C SER A 17 18.40 -2.99 9.49
N ALA A 18 18.39 -3.38 8.21
CA ALA A 18 18.29 -2.43 7.09
C ALA A 18 16.84 -2.07 6.72
N ILE A 19 15.88 -3.00 6.85
CA ILE A 19 14.49 -2.75 6.49
C ILE A 19 13.82 -1.76 7.46
N PRO A 20 13.96 -1.90 8.80
CA PRO A 20 13.27 -1.00 9.72
C PRO A 20 13.72 0.46 9.61
N SER A 21 15.00 0.73 9.32
CA SER A 21 15.49 2.10 9.16
C SER A 21 14.91 2.80 7.94
N GLN A 22 14.70 2.07 6.83
CA GLN A 22 14.07 2.59 5.61
C GLN A 22 12.55 2.78 5.75
N LEU A 23 11.88 1.96 6.57
CA LEU A 23 10.44 2.04 6.85
C LEU A 23 10.03 3.21 7.76
N SER A 24 10.99 3.99 8.27
CA SER A 24 10.71 5.24 8.99
C SER A 24 10.09 6.33 8.09
N ARG A 25 10.21 6.19 6.77
CA ARG A 25 9.59 7.06 5.76
C ARG A 25 8.16 6.56 5.45
N PRO A 26 7.10 7.35 5.73
CA PRO A 26 5.71 6.89 5.60
C PRO A 26 5.23 6.72 4.15
N ASP A 27 5.95 7.30 3.20
CA ASP A 27 5.67 7.33 1.77
C ASP A 27 6.46 6.29 0.97
N ILE A 28 7.30 5.47 1.64
CA ILE A 28 8.11 4.47 0.95
C ILE A 28 7.22 3.36 0.37
N THR A 29 7.31 3.18 -0.95
CA THR A 29 6.65 2.06 -1.63
C THR A 29 7.54 0.83 -1.63
N ILE A 30 6.93 -0.36 -1.75
CA ILE A 30 7.68 -1.62 -1.87
C ILE A 30 8.61 -1.63 -3.09
N THR A 31 8.27 -0.90 -4.14
CA THR A 31 9.09 -0.77 -5.35
C THR A 31 10.35 0.04 -5.07
N ILE A 32 10.22 1.19 -4.42
CA ILE A 32 11.35 2.04 -4.02
C ILE A 32 12.25 1.26 -3.05
N LEU A 33 11.66 0.62 -2.04
CA LEU A 33 12.40 -0.22 -1.10
C LEU A 33 13.17 -1.34 -1.81
N CYS A 34 12.56 -1.99 -2.79
CA CYS A 34 13.22 -3.04 -3.57
C CYS A 34 14.39 -2.51 -4.40
N GLN A 35 14.25 -1.32 -4.98
CA GLN A 35 15.31 -0.69 -5.76
C GLN A 35 16.48 -0.29 -4.86
N GLU A 36 16.21 0.41 -3.76
CA GLU A 36 17.24 0.82 -2.80
C GLU A 36 18.00 -0.39 -2.22
N LEU A 37 17.32 -1.51 -1.94
CA LEU A 37 17.97 -2.72 -1.46
C LEU A 37 18.85 -3.38 -2.53
N ASN A 38 18.42 -3.39 -3.78
CA ASN A 38 19.23 -3.90 -4.89
C ASN A 38 20.47 -3.05 -5.13
N ASP A 39 20.32 -1.73 -5.11
CA ASP A 39 21.41 -0.78 -5.32
C ASP A 39 22.40 -0.81 -4.16
N HIS A 40 21.92 -0.82 -2.92
CA HIS A 40 22.77 -0.78 -1.72
C HIS A 40 23.60 -2.06 -1.53
N PHE A 41 23.00 -3.22 -1.76
CA PHE A 41 23.68 -4.52 -1.58
C PHE A 41 24.25 -5.10 -2.88
N ASN A 42 24.06 -4.41 -4.01
CA ASN A 42 24.51 -4.80 -5.34
C ASN A 42 24.16 -6.27 -5.68
N PHE A 43 22.90 -6.65 -5.47
CA PHE A 43 22.46 -8.04 -5.63
C PHE A 43 22.54 -8.49 -7.10
N SER A 44 23.17 -9.64 -7.32
CA SER A 44 23.23 -10.30 -8.62
C SER A 44 22.88 -11.80 -8.48
N PRO A 45 21.71 -12.25 -8.98
CA PRO A 45 20.67 -11.47 -9.64
C PRO A 45 19.89 -10.55 -8.66
N PRO A 46 19.22 -9.49 -9.17
CA PRO A 46 18.39 -8.61 -8.36
C PRO A 46 17.30 -9.37 -7.60
N ILE A 47 17.02 -8.95 -6.38
CA ILE A 47 15.91 -9.49 -5.59
C ILE A 47 14.58 -8.92 -6.10
N SER A 48 13.54 -9.75 -6.11
CA SER A 48 12.20 -9.35 -6.54
C SER A 48 11.43 -8.63 -5.44
N THR A 49 10.46 -7.80 -5.84
CA THR A 49 9.52 -7.13 -4.93
C THR A 49 8.77 -8.12 -4.04
N ALA A 50 8.42 -9.31 -4.55
CA ALA A 50 7.82 -10.39 -3.78
C ALA A 50 8.74 -10.91 -2.67
N THR A 51 10.05 -10.95 -2.91
CA THR A 51 11.04 -11.39 -1.91
C THR A 51 11.19 -10.34 -0.81
N VAL A 52 11.24 -9.06 -1.18
CA VAL A 52 11.28 -7.93 -0.23
C VAL A 52 9.98 -7.90 0.59
N SER A 53 8.81 -8.05 -0.05
CA SER A 53 7.52 -8.06 0.65
C SER A 53 7.44 -9.18 1.70
N ARG A 54 7.92 -10.39 1.37
CA ARG A 54 8.04 -11.48 2.34
C ARG A 54 9.03 -11.14 3.46
N ALA A 55 10.17 -10.54 3.15
CA ALA A 55 11.15 -10.14 4.18
C ALA A 55 10.59 -9.07 5.13
N VAL A 56 9.89 -8.06 4.61
CA VAL A 56 9.22 -7.02 5.39
C VAL A 56 8.21 -7.64 6.37
N ARG A 57 7.37 -8.56 5.88
CA ARG A 57 6.37 -9.23 6.70
C ARG A 57 6.98 -10.21 7.70
N ASP A 58 7.82 -11.13 7.23
CA ASP A 58 8.26 -12.31 7.99
C ASP A 58 9.51 -12.03 8.86
N LYS A 59 10.29 -10.97 8.55
CA LYS A 59 11.52 -10.62 9.28
C LYS A 59 11.44 -9.30 10.02
N ALA A 60 10.83 -8.28 9.42
CA ALA A 60 10.69 -6.98 10.06
C ALA A 60 9.37 -6.84 10.84
N GLY A 61 8.38 -7.72 10.63
CA GLY A 61 7.10 -7.69 11.34
C GLY A 61 6.15 -6.58 10.89
N TYR A 62 6.39 -5.96 9.72
CA TYR A 62 5.55 -4.89 9.19
C TYR A 62 4.58 -5.40 8.12
N THR A 63 3.37 -4.83 8.11
CA THR A 63 2.43 -5.00 7.01
C THR A 63 2.39 -3.71 6.20
N LEU A 64 2.76 -3.79 4.93
CA LEU A 64 2.66 -2.65 4.01
C LEU A 64 1.18 -2.44 3.63
N LYS A 65 0.67 -1.25 3.91
CA LYS A 65 -0.68 -0.86 3.50
C LYS A 65 -0.67 -0.28 2.10
N LEU A 66 -1.71 -0.56 1.34
CA LEU A 66 -1.94 0.12 0.07
C LEU A 66 -2.31 1.57 0.36
N LEU A 67 -1.50 2.51 -0.13
CA LEU A 67 -1.87 3.93 -0.15
C LEU A 67 -3.04 4.08 -1.12
N ARG A 68 -4.18 4.58 -0.62
CA ARG A 68 -5.30 4.94 -1.49
C ARG A 68 -4.96 6.26 -2.15
N GLN A 69 -5.26 6.35 -3.43
CA GLN A 69 -5.22 7.63 -4.12
C GLN A 69 -6.36 8.48 -3.55
N GLU A 70 -6.02 9.52 -2.80
CA GLU A 70 -6.98 10.52 -2.38
C GLU A 70 -7.18 11.54 -3.51
N PRO A 71 -8.37 12.15 -3.62
CA PRO A 71 -8.57 13.29 -4.51
C PRO A 71 -7.52 14.37 -4.23
N ALA A 72 -7.07 15.06 -5.29
CA ALA A 72 -6.22 16.23 -5.12
C ALA A 72 -6.88 17.24 -4.16
N ASP A 73 -6.08 17.82 -3.28
CA ASP A 73 -6.52 18.80 -2.29
C ASP A 73 -7.58 18.29 -1.30
N TYR A 74 -7.68 16.98 -1.07
CA TYR A 74 -8.63 16.42 -0.09
C TYR A 74 -8.38 16.94 1.34
N ASN A 75 -7.10 17.16 1.68
CA ASN A 75 -6.64 17.67 2.97
C ASN A 75 -6.28 19.17 2.93
N ASN A 76 -6.83 19.93 1.97
CA ASN A 76 -6.69 21.39 1.97
C ASN A 76 -7.33 21.96 3.26
N PRO A 77 -6.64 22.82 4.02
CA PRO A 77 -7.15 23.37 5.29
C PRO A 77 -8.52 24.03 5.15
N GLU A 78 -8.78 24.74 4.05
CA GLU A 78 -10.08 25.39 3.80
C GLU A 78 -11.21 24.36 3.64
N ARG A 79 -10.94 23.26 2.93
CA ARG A 79 -11.91 22.17 2.77
C ARG A 79 -12.16 21.42 4.06
N LEU A 80 -11.12 21.21 4.86
CA LEU A 80 -11.25 20.60 6.19
C LEU A 80 -12.12 21.47 7.09
N GLN A 81 -11.89 22.79 7.10
CA GLN A 81 -12.71 23.73 7.85
C GLN A 81 -14.16 23.75 7.34
N ALA A 82 -14.38 23.78 6.03
CA ALA A 82 -15.73 23.75 5.45
C ALA A 82 -16.51 22.49 5.85
N ARG A 83 -15.85 21.32 5.89
CA ARG A 83 -16.49 20.07 6.37
C ARG A 83 -16.86 20.15 7.84
N GLN A 84 -16.00 20.74 8.67
CA GLN A 84 -16.27 20.92 10.10
C GLN A 84 -17.45 21.86 10.33
N VAL A 85 -17.46 23.01 9.66
CA VAL A 85 -18.54 23.99 9.74
C VAL A 85 -19.86 23.36 9.30
N TRP A 86 -19.89 22.70 8.14
CA TRP A 86 -21.10 22.02 7.66
C TRP A 86 -21.61 20.97 8.65
N THR A 87 -20.71 20.17 9.23
CA THR A 87 -21.10 19.15 10.21
C THR A 87 -21.71 19.78 11.46
N GLN A 88 -21.12 20.87 11.94
CA GLN A 88 -21.64 21.62 13.07
C GLN A 88 -23.02 22.20 12.78
N GLU A 89 -23.17 22.92 11.66
CA GLU A 89 -24.45 23.50 11.23
C GLU A 89 -25.54 22.43 11.05
N PHE A 90 -25.19 21.28 10.47
CA PHE A 90 -26.10 20.16 10.31
C PHE A 90 -26.58 19.62 11.66
N LEU A 91 -25.68 19.42 12.62
CA LEU A 91 -26.02 18.95 13.97
C LEU A 91 -26.89 19.96 14.73
N GLU A 92 -26.58 21.26 14.62
CA GLU A 92 -27.34 22.33 15.27
C GLU A 92 -28.73 22.51 14.67
N SER A 93 -28.91 22.24 13.37
CA SER A 93 -30.19 22.39 12.67
C SER A 93 -31.28 21.38 13.07
N ALA A 94 -30.94 20.36 13.88
CA ALA A 94 -31.78 19.19 14.16
C ALA A 94 -32.29 18.47 12.88
N ALA A 95 -31.65 18.71 11.73
CA ALA A 95 -31.95 18.02 10.49
C ALA A 95 -31.62 16.52 10.65
N SER A 96 -32.48 15.69 10.08
CA SER A 96 -32.30 14.24 10.09
C SER A 96 -31.91 13.76 8.70
N MET A 97 -30.86 12.93 8.63
CA MET A 97 -30.49 12.25 7.39
C MET A 97 -31.57 11.27 6.91
N MET A 98 -32.55 10.92 7.77
CA MET A 98 -33.62 9.97 7.43
C MET A 98 -34.56 10.50 6.34
N ASN A 99 -34.63 11.82 6.15
CA ASN A 99 -35.45 12.48 5.12
C ASN A 99 -34.59 13.20 4.07
N ALA A 100 -33.32 12.82 3.91
CA ALA A 100 -32.43 13.43 2.93
C ALA A 100 -32.45 12.68 1.59
N VAL A 101 -32.49 13.43 0.48
CA VAL A 101 -32.24 12.90 -0.86
C VAL A 101 -30.80 13.22 -1.22
N PHE A 102 -29.98 12.19 -1.38
CA PHE A 102 -28.60 12.35 -1.82
C PHE A 102 -28.55 12.32 -3.34
N VAL A 103 -28.02 13.39 -3.92
CA VAL A 103 -27.76 13.50 -5.36
C VAL A 103 -26.26 13.51 -5.54
N ASP A 104 -25.73 12.50 -6.22
CA ASP A 104 -24.33 12.42 -6.59
C ASP A 104 -24.23 12.10 -8.08
N GLU A 105 -23.28 12.76 -8.75
CA GLU A 105 -22.97 12.47 -10.14
C GLU A 105 -22.00 11.29 -10.17
N ALA A 106 -22.55 10.08 -10.13
CA ALA A 106 -21.76 8.89 -10.24
C ALA A 106 -21.24 8.74 -11.68
N GLY A 107 -19.97 9.11 -11.90
CA GLY A 107 -19.21 8.81 -13.11
C GLY A 107 -18.94 7.30 -13.21
N PHE A 108 -19.96 6.50 -13.51
CA PHE A 108 -19.82 5.07 -13.70
C PHE A 108 -18.94 4.79 -14.91
N ASN A 109 -17.67 4.50 -14.66
CA ASN A 109 -16.78 3.98 -15.67
C ASN A 109 -17.19 2.52 -15.96
N LEU A 110 -17.96 2.30 -17.03
CA LEU A 110 -18.48 0.99 -17.47
C LEU A 110 -17.37 -0.07 -17.71
N HIS A 111 -16.10 0.32 -17.66
CA HIS A 111 -14.93 -0.54 -17.86
C HIS A 111 -14.32 -1.14 -16.57
N LEU A 112 -14.89 -0.91 -15.39
CA LEU A 112 -14.37 -1.50 -14.14
C LEU A 112 -14.81 -2.96 -13.95
N VAL A 113 -14.42 -3.86 -14.85
CA VAL A 113 -14.46 -5.30 -14.61
C VAL A 113 -13.12 -5.71 -14.00
N ARG A 114 -13.05 -5.88 -12.68
CA ARG A 114 -11.92 -6.58 -12.03
C ARG A 114 -12.28 -8.05 -11.83
N ARG A 115 -11.82 -8.91 -12.74
CA ARG A 115 -11.79 -10.36 -12.49
C ARG A 115 -10.51 -10.71 -11.73
N PHE A 116 -10.62 -10.97 -10.43
CA PHE A 116 -9.57 -11.68 -9.70
C PHE A 116 -9.82 -13.18 -9.86
N GLY A 117 -9.36 -13.75 -10.97
CA GLY A 117 -9.23 -15.20 -11.07
C GLY A 117 -8.10 -15.65 -10.16
N ARG A 118 -8.39 -16.46 -9.14
CA ARG A 118 -7.34 -17.28 -8.51
C ARG A 118 -6.96 -18.33 -9.54
N HIS A 119 -5.72 -18.33 -10.02
CA HIS A 119 -5.15 -19.56 -10.54
C HIS A 119 -5.13 -20.54 -9.36
N PRO A 120 -5.75 -21.72 -9.43
CA PRO A 120 -5.47 -22.76 -8.46
C PRO A 120 -3.97 -23.00 -8.55
N GLY A 121 -3.22 -22.61 -7.52
CA GLY A 121 -1.79 -22.89 -7.48
C GLY A 121 -1.63 -24.40 -7.58
N ASP A 122 -0.63 -24.84 -8.34
CA ASP A 122 -0.25 -26.26 -8.43
C ASP A 122 -0.23 -26.87 -7.03
N GLU A 123 -1.31 -27.57 -6.69
CA GLU A 123 -1.30 -28.56 -5.63
C GLU A 123 -0.46 -29.69 -6.18
N GLY A 124 0.82 -29.67 -5.81
CA GLY A 124 1.67 -30.83 -5.96
C GLY A 124 1.02 -32.03 -5.31
N GLN A 125 0.71 -33.03 -6.13
CA GLN A 125 0.51 -34.42 -5.74
C GLN A 125 1.45 -35.20 -6.69
N SER A 126 2.67 -35.47 -6.23
CA SER A 126 3.07 -36.71 -5.53
C SER A 126 3.06 -37.91 -6.47
#